data_AF-A0AA86RX13-F1
#
_entry.id   AF-A0AA86RX13-F1
#
_cell.length_a   1.000
_cell.length_b   1.000
_cell.length_c   1.000
_cell.angle_alpha   90.00
_cell.angle_beta   90.00
_cell.angle_gamma   90.00
#
_symmetry.space_group_name_H-M   'P 1'
#
loop_
_entity.id
_entity.type
_entity.pdbx_description
1 polymer ?
#
loop_
_entity_poly.entity_id
_entity_poly.type
_entity_poly.pdbx_seq_one_letter_code
_entity_poly.pdbx_strand_id
1 'polypeptide(L)'
;MKWMQIMWFRKQDSCVRRMKAFLFVFVAFVLCDCAIAKECTNIPTQSHTFRYELLTSKNATWRAEVMSHYHLTPTDETAWADLLPRKFLTEQNQHDWGVMYRKIKNMGVFKSPEGFLKEVPLEDVRLHKDSIHGRAQQTNLEYLLMLDVDRLIWSFRKTAGLSTPGTPYGGWEGPEVELRGHFVG
;
A
#
# COMPACT_ATOMS: atom_id res chain seq x y z
N MET A 1 19.40 59.47 14.29
CA MET A 1 19.39 58.28 15.19
C MET A 1 18.01 57.85 15.69
N LYS A 2 17.14 58.75 16.20
CA LYS A 2 15.80 58.37 16.75
C LYS A 2 14.87 57.63 15.77
N TRP A 3 14.90 57.95 14.47
CA TRP A 3 14.02 57.33 13.46
C TRP A 3 14.32 55.86 13.16
N MET A 4 15.59 55.45 13.23
CA MET A 4 15.98 54.04 13.02
C MET A 4 15.54 53.15 14.18
N GLN A 5 15.58 53.64 15.43
CA GLN A 5 15.08 52.88 16.59
C GLN A 5 13.56 52.66 16.55
N ILE A 6 12.77 53.66 16.13
CA ILE A 6 11.31 53.53 16.01
C ILE A 6 10.92 52.53 14.90
N MET A 7 11.66 52.54 13.78
CA MET A 7 11.42 51.62 12.67
C MET A 7 11.81 50.18 13.02
N TRP A 8 12.86 50.00 13.82
CA TRP A 8 13.28 48.70 14.35
C TRP A 8 12.25 48.14 15.36
N PHE A 9 11.75 48.98 16.27
CA PHE A 9 10.67 48.61 17.21
C PHE A 9 9.37 48.22 16.49
N ARG A 10 8.92 49.01 15.51
CA ARG A 10 7.73 48.66 14.68
C ARG A 10 7.91 47.37 13.91
N LYS A 11 9.13 47.06 13.45
CA LYS A 11 9.42 45.82 12.72
C LYS A 11 9.47 44.60 13.65
N GLN A 12 9.98 44.79 14.87
CA GLN A 12 9.99 43.76 15.92
C GLN A 12 8.57 43.45 16.43
N ASP A 13 7.74 44.47 16.67
CA ASP A 13 6.33 44.29 17.05
C ASP A 13 5.51 43.63 15.93
N SER A 14 5.77 43.98 14.66
CA SER A 14 5.12 43.35 13.51
C SER A 14 5.50 41.87 13.36
N CYS A 15 6.76 41.51 13.65
CA CYS A 15 7.23 40.13 13.61
C CYS A 15 6.61 39.28 14.73
N VAL A 16 6.57 39.81 15.96
CA VAL A 16 5.95 39.15 17.11
C VAL A 16 4.43 39.00 16.90
N ARG A 17 3.76 39.99 16.31
CA ARG A 17 2.33 39.91 15.99
C ARG A 17 2.04 38.89 14.89
N ARG A 18 2.93 38.74 13.91
CA ARG A 18 2.85 37.68 12.88
C ARG A 18 3.07 36.29 13.50
N MET A 19 4.09 36.10 14.34
CA MET A 19 4.32 34.84 15.05
C MET A 19 3.13 34.45 15.94
N LYS A 20 2.57 35.40 16.69
CA LYS A 20 1.36 35.16 17.50
C LYS A 20 0.16 34.81 16.62
N ALA A 21 -0.02 35.48 15.48
CA ALA A 21 -1.09 35.14 14.54
C ALA A 21 -0.92 33.74 13.95
N PHE A 22 0.31 33.33 13.58
CA PHE A 22 0.59 31.96 13.13
C PHE A 22 0.33 30.92 14.22
N LEU A 23 0.69 31.21 15.48
CA LEU A 23 0.36 30.35 16.62
C LEU A 23 -1.15 30.23 16.84
N PHE A 24 -1.90 31.33 16.77
CA PHE A 24 -3.35 31.30 16.87
C PHE A 24 -4.00 30.54 15.72
N VAL A 25 -3.52 30.69 14.49
CA VAL A 25 -3.99 29.92 13.33
C VAL A 25 -3.67 28.45 13.50
N PHE A 26 -2.45 28.09 13.92
CA PHE A 26 -2.06 26.70 14.16
C PHE A 26 -2.89 26.05 15.28
N VAL A 27 -3.08 26.75 16.41
CA VAL A 27 -3.93 26.27 17.52
C VAL A 27 -5.40 26.16 17.07
N ALA A 28 -5.90 27.09 16.25
CA ALA A 28 -7.23 26.98 15.67
C ALA A 28 -7.35 25.78 14.70
N PHE A 29 -6.31 25.46 13.93
CA PHE A 29 -6.26 24.27 13.08
C PHE A 29 -6.18 22.95 13.88
N VAL A 30 -5.59 22.98 15.09
CA VAL A 30 -5.51 21.81 15.98
C VAL A 30 -6.80 21.60 16.77
N LEU A 31 -7.47 22.69 17.19
CA LEU A 31 -8.73 22.64 17.95
C LEU A 31 -9.98 22.54 17.07
N CYS A 32 -9.89 22.93 15.80
CA CYS A 32 -10.89 22.61 14.80
C CYS A 32 -10.55 21.21 14.30
N ASP A 33 -11.33 20.19 14.68
CA ASP A 33 -11.20 18.76 14.34
C ASP A 33 -11.26 18.47 12.81
N CYS A 34 -10.46 19.16 12.00
CA CYS A 34 -10.29 18.90 10.57
C CYS A 34 -9.20 17.86 10.31
N ALA A 35 -8.44 17.46 11.32
CA ALA A 35 -7.60 16.28 11.27
C ALA A 35 -8.43 15.03 11.59
N ILE A 36 -9.38 14.70 10.72
CA ILE A 36 -9.82 13.30 10.60
C ILE A 36 -8.63 12.56 10.00
N ALA A 37 -7.68 12.17 10.86
CA ALA A 37 -6.87 11.02 10.54
C ALA A 37 -7.87 9.90 10.29
N LYS A 38 -7.93 9.38 9.07
CA LYS A 38 -8.58 8.09 8.84
C LYS A 38 -7.86 7.13 9.77
N GLU A 39 -8.53 6.76 10.85
CA GLU A 39 -8.18 5.56 11.60
C GLU A 39 -8.06 4.48 10.52
N CYS A 40 -6.86 3.95 10.31
CA CYS A 40 -6.69 2.81 9.44
C CYS A 40 -7.49 1.70 10.11
N THR A 41 -8.75 1.54 9.71
CA THR A 41 -9.60 0.48 10.20
C THR A 41 -9.03 -0.76 9.56
N ASN A 42 -7.97 -1.29 10.18
CA ASN A 42 -7.50 -2.63 9.94
C ASN A 42 -8.66 -3.51 10.38
N ILE A 43 -9.58 -3.80 9.45
CA ILE A 43 -10.41 -4.98 9.57
C ILE A 43 -9.40 -6.10 9.86
N PRO A 44 -9.60 -6.95 10.89
CA PRO A 44 -8.57 -7.91 11.32
C PRO A 44 -7.97 -8.76 10.18
N THR A 45 -8.72 -8.93 9.09
CA THR A 45 -8.34 -9.61 7.85
C THR A 45 -7.45 -8.81 6.88
N GLN A 46 -7.06 -7.57 7.19
CA GLN A 46 -6.07 -6.80 6.42
C GLN A 46 -4.64 -6.98 6.94
N SER A 47 -4.49 -7.50 8.17
CA SER A 47 -3.17 -7.83 8.71
C SER A 47 -2.74 -9.22 8.25
N HIS A 48 -1.73 -9.28 7.39
CA HIS A 48 -1.12 -10.55 6.97
C HIS A 48 -0.58 -11.36 8.14
N THR A 49 -0.16 -10.71 9.23
CA THR A 49 0.30 -11.39 10.46
C THR A 49 -0.86 -12.08 11.17
N PHE A 50 -1.98 -11.37 11.38
CA PHE A 50 -3.14 -11.94 12.06
C PHE A 50 -3.76 -13.11 11.27
N ARG A 51 -3.81 -13.00 9.94
CA ARG A 51 -4.30 -14.08 9.09
C ARG A 51 -3.40 -15.31 9.13
N TYR A 52 -2.07 -15.11 9.13
CA TYR A 52 -1.13 -16.20 9.31
C TYR A 52 -1.33 -16.92 10.66
N GLU A 53 -1.50 -16.18 11.76
CA GLU A 53 -1.80 -16.74 13.08
C GLU A 53 -3.11 -17.55 13.06
N LEU A 54 -4.15 -17.02 12.40
CA LEU A 54 -5.41 -17.72 12.23
C LEU A 54 -5.27 -19.04 11.44
N LEU A 55 -4.47 -19.02 10.36
CA LEU A 55 -4.24 -20.20 9.52
C LEU A 55 -3.43 -21.28 10.24
N THR A 56 -2.43 -20.89 11.03
CA THR A 56 -1.47 -21.79 11.69
C THR A 56 -1.88 -22.21 13.11
N SER A 57 -2.86 -21.54 13.71
CA SER A 57 -3.35 -21.87 15.04
C SER A 57 -3.87 -23.29 15.15
N LYS A 58 -3.48 -23.98 16.23
CA LYS A 58 -3.98 -25.31 16.61
C LYS A 58 -5.26 -25.24 17.45
N ASN A 59 -5.69 -24.05 17.87
CA ASN A 59 -6.88 -23.87 18.70
C ASN A 59 -8.13 -23.81 17.81
N ALA A 60 -8.77 -24.97 17.62
CA ALA A 60 -9.93 -25.11 16.75
C ALA A 60 -11.14 -24.26 17.20
N THR A 61 -11.34 -24.09 18.51
CA THR A 61 -12.45 -23.30 19.06
C THR A 61 -12.25 -21.81 18.74
N TRP A 62 -11.07 -21.28 19.03
CA TRP A 62 -10.74 -19.89 18.70
C TRP A 62 -10.82 -19.63 17.20
N ARG A 63 -10.31 -20.57 16.38
CA ARG A 63 -10.42 -20.46 14.92
C ARG A 63 -11.88 -20.45 14.47
N ALA A 64 -12.73 -21.33 15.02
CA ALA A 64 -14.14 -21.38 14.69
C ALA A 64 -14.90 -20.13 15.15
N GLU A 65 -14.58 -19.60 16.33
CA GLU A 65 -15.13 -18.35 16.87
C GLU A 65 -14.77 -17.16 15.97
N VAL A 66 -13.48 -16.98 15.69
CA VAL A 66 -12.98 -15.92 14.80
C VAL A 66 -13.58 -16.08 13.39
N MET A 67 -13.69 -17.32 12.89
CA MET A 67 -14.35 -17.60 11.60
C MET A 67 -15.87 -17.41 11.62
N SER A 68 -16.55 -17.59 12.75
CA SER A 68 -18.00 -17.38 12.88
C SER A 68 -18.40 -15.91 12.81
N HIS A 69 -17.50 -15.02 13.24
CA HIS A 69 -17.63 -13.58 13.05
C HIS A 69 -17.37 -13.14 11.61
N TYR A 70 -16.83 -14.02 10.76
CA TYR A 70 -16.74 -13.79 9.33
C TYR A 70 -18.01 -14.29 8.64
N HIS A 71 -18.91 -13.36 8.34
CA HIS A 71 -19.71 -13.54 7.14
C HIS A 71 -18.72 -13.64 5.97
N LEU A 72 -18.86 -14.70 5.15
CA LEU A 72 -18.09 -14.97 3.94
C LEU A 72 -17.54 -13.66 3.38
N THR A 73 -16.22 -13.59 3.18
CA THR A 73 -15.55 -12.44 2.56
C THR A 73 -16.50 -11.85 1.54
N PRO A 74 -16.95 -10.59 1.70
CA PRO A 74 -17.81 -9.99 0.70
C PRO A 74 -17.06 -10.24 -0.61
N THR A 75 -17.67 -10.99 -1.55
CA THR A 75 -17.11 -11.13 -2.90
C THR A 75 -16.65 -9.75 -3.31
N ASP A 76 -15.47 -9.61 -3.91
CA ASP A 76 -14.84 -8.30 -4.22
C ASP A 76 -15.89 -7.21 -4.55
N GLU A 77 -16.85 -7.55 -5.40
CA GLU A 77 -18.15 -6.90 -5.64
C GLU A 77 -18.80 -6.12 -4.46
N THR A 78 -19.11 -6.81 -3.36
CA THR A 78 -19.75 -6.26 -2.15
C THR A 78 -18.82 -5.34 -1.35
N ALA A 79 -17.50 -5.60 -1.34
CA ALA A 79 -16.54 -4.72 -0.68
C ALA A 79 -16.38 -3.39 -1.46
N TRP A 80 -16.44 -3.44 -2.80
CA TRP A 80 -16.43 -2.24 -3.64
C TRP A 80 -17.76 -1.47 -3.60
N ALA A 81 -18.89 -2.17 -3.47
CA ALA A 81 -20.21 -1.53 -3.35
C ALA A 81 -20.31 -0.63 -2.11
N ASP A 82 -19.69 -1.02 -0.99
CA ASP A 82 -19.67 -0.24 0.25
C ASP A 82 -18.83 1.04 0.18
N LEU A 83 -17.87 1.11 -0.75
CA LEU A 83 -17.05 2.30 -0.99
C LEU A 83 -17.75 3.36 -1.85
N LEU A 84 -18.90 3.03 -2.45
CA LEU A 84 -19.65 3.97 -3.28
C LEU A 84 -20.44 4.94 -2.41
N PRO A 85 -20.33 6.27 -2.63
CA PRO A 85 -21.11 7.25 -1.89
C PRO A 85 -22.61 6.98 -2.03
N ARG A 86 -23.28 6.72 -0.90
CA ARG A 86 -24.72 6.37 -0.80
C ARG A 86 -25.69 7.33 -1.51
N LYS A 87 -25.22 8.52 -1.92
CA LYS A 87 -26.01 9.55 -2.61
C LYS A 87 -26.19 9.33 -4.13
N PHE A 88 -25.53 8.35 -4.74
CA PHE A 88 -25.56 8.15 -6.20
C PHE A 88 -26.37 6.95 -6.70
N LEU A 89 -26.93 6.11 -5.82
CA LEU A 89 -27.50 4.82 -6.22
C LEU A 89 -28.94 4.64 -5.69
N THR A 90 -29.92 4.79 -6.57
CA THR A 90 -31.25 4.17 -6.42
C THR A 90 -31.08 2.65 -6.53
N GLU A 91 -31.92 1.82 -5.86
CA GLU A 91 -31.79 0.33 -5.84
C GLU A 91 -31.58 -0.29 -7.23
N GLN A 92 -32.21 0.27 -8.26
CA GLN A 92 -32.10 -0.20 -9.64
C GLN A 92 -30.72 0.06 -10.27
N ASN A 93 -30.04 1.14 -9.89
CA ASN A 93 -28.69 1.47 -10.35
C ASN A 93 -27.63 0.56 -9.71
N GLN A 94 -27.90 0.03 -8.51
CA GLN A 94 -26.98 -0.84 -7.78
C GLN A 94 -26.82 -2.20 -8.49
N HIS A 95 -27.90 -2.72 -9.08
CA HIS A 95 -27.88 -3.93 -9.89
C HIS A 95 -27.16 -3.70 -11.24
N ASP A 96 -27.40 -2.55 -11.88
CA ASP A 96 -26.77 -2.17 -13.15
C ASP A 96 -25.24 -2.02 -13.03
N TRP A 97 -24.77 -1.45 -11.92
CA TRP A 97 -23.35 -1.39 -11.59
C TRP A 97 -22.70 -2.75 -11.38
N GLY A 98 -23.35 -3.67 -10.67
CA GLY A 98 -22.83 -5.03 -10.46
C GLY A 98 -22.70 -5.82 -11.77
N VAL A 99 -23.64 -5.61 -12.71
CA VAL A 99 -23.58 -6.21 -14.04
C VAL A 99 -22.47 -5.57 -14.89
N MET A 100 -22.33 -4.24 -14.85
CA MET A 100 -21.27 -3.52 -15.55
C MET A 100 -19.88 -3.89 -15.03
N TYR A 101 -19.69 -3.92 -13.72
CA TYR A 101 -18.40 -4.23 -13.10
C TYR A 101 -18.00 -5.69 -13.35
N ARG A 102 -18.93 -6.64 -13.23
CA ARG A 102 -18.70 -8.03 -13.64
C ARG A 102 -18.34 -8.15 -15.11
N LYS A 103 -18.98 -7.36 -15.99
CA LYS A 103 -18.64 -7.29 -17.41
C LYS A 103 -17.23 -6.75 -17.61
N ILE A 104 -16.82 -5.72 -16.88
CA ILE A 104 -15.47 -5.14 -16.93
C ILE A 104 -14.41 -6.12 -16.41
N LYS A 105 -14.63 -6.76 -15.27
CA LYS A 105 -13.75 -7.82 -14.74
C LYS A 105 -13.63 -9.00 -15.68
N ASN A 106 -14.73 -9.43 -16.28
CA ASN A 106 -14.73 -10.52 -17.25
C ASN A 106 -14.15 -10.11 -18.61
N MET A 107 -14.11 -8.81 -18.93
CA MET A 107 -13.32 -8.24 -20.03
C MET A 107 -11.82 -8.15 -19.68
N GLY A 108 -11.46 -8.32 -18.40
CA GLY A 108 -10.09 -8.28 -17.87
C GLY A 108 -9.25 -9.53 -18.12
N VAL A 109 -9.76 -10.54 -18.82
CA VAL A 109 -8.86 -11.40 -19.61
C VAL A 109 -8.44 -10.54 -20.79
N PHE A 110 -7.40 -9.72 -20.57
CA PHE A 110 -6.76 -8.90 -21.58
C PHE A 110 -6.46 -9.77 -22.81
N LYS A 111 -7.39 -9.82 -23.77
CA LYS A 111 -7.00 -9.96 -25.16
C LYS A 111 -6.26 -8.67 -25.44
N SER A 112 -4.93 -8.71 -25.31
CA SER A 112 -4.07 -7.66 -25.83
C SER A 112 -4.56 -7.33 -27.23
N PRO A 113 -4.77 -6.04 -27.58
CA PRO A 113 -5.30 -5.69 -28.90
C PRO A 113 -4.43 -6.40 -29.96
N GLU A 114 -5.01 -7.41 -30.61
CA GLU A 114 -4.33 -8.13 -31.68
C GLU A 114 -4.06 -7.14 -32.80
N GLY A 115 -2.78 -6.78 -32.95
CA GLY A 115 -2.24 -6.19 -34.16
C GLY A 115 -2.42 -4.68 -34.30
N PHE A 116 -1.40 -3.93 -33.84
CA PHE A 116 -0.81 -2.82 -34.61
C PHE A 116 0.59 -2.48 -34.07
N LEU A 117 0.73 -2.43 -32.73
CA LEU A 117 2.01 -2.25 -32.06
C LEU A 117 2.52 -3.59 -31.54
N LYS A 118 3.83 -3.82 -31.70
CA LYS A 118 4.52 -4.96 -31.13
C LYS A 118 5.45 -4.46 -30.03
N GLU A 119 5.52 -5.21 -28.94
CA GLU A 119 6.57 -5.00 -27.95
C GLU A 119 7.93 -5.21 -28.60
N VAL A 120 8.90 -4.38 -28.22
CA VAL A 120 10.30 -4.55 -28.63
C VAL A 120 10.97 -5.42 -27.57
N PRO A 121 11.63 -6.53 -27.94
CA PRO A 121 12.28 -7.38 -26.95
C PRO A 121 13.41 -6.61 -26.26
N LEU A 122 13.62 -6.88 -24.97
CA LEU A 122 14.60 -6.15 -24.15
C LEU A 122 16.03 -6.26 -24.70
N GLU A 123 16.36 -7.35 -25.39
CA GLU A 123 17.66 -7.56 -26.03
C GLU A 123 17.95 -6.58 -27.18
N ASP A 124 16.91 -6.03 -27.82
CA ASP A 124 17.01 -5.04 -28.90
C ASP A 124 17.05 -3.59 -28.38
N VAL A 125 16.87 -3.39 -27.07
CA VAL A 125 16.91 -2.07 -26.43
C VAL A 125 18.15 -1.96 -25.57
N ARG A 126 18.94 -0.91 -25.79
CA ARG A 126 20.11 -0.58 -24.95
C ARG A 126 19.95 0.81 -24.38
N LEU A 127 19.89 0.88 -23.04
CA LEU A 127 19.89 2.15 -22.33
C LEU A 127 21.29 2.75 -22.37
N HIS A 128 21.38 4.03 -22.68
CA HIS A 128 22.65 4.75 -22.61
C HIS A 128 23.11 4.83 -21.14
N LYS A 129 24.38 4.49 -20.87
CA LYS A 129 24.92 4.38 -19.50
C LYS A 129 24.79 5.67 -18.70
N ASP A 130 25.01 6.81 -19.37
CA ASP A 130 24.94 8.13 -18.72
C ASP A 130 23.51 8.69 -18.57
N SER A 131 22.50 7.98 -19.09
CA SER A 131 21.10 8.37 -18.92
C SER A 131 20.60 8.08 -17.51
N ILE A 132 19.52 8.76 -17.09
CA ILE A 132 18.87 8.49 -15.80
C ILE A 132 18.41 7.02 -15.68
N HIS A 133 17.94 6.43 -16.78
CA HIS A 133 17.46 5.06 -16.82
C HIS A 133 18.61 4.05 -16.79
N GLY A 134 19.73 4.34 -17.44
CA GLY A 134 20.94 3.52 -17.36
C GLY A 134 21.50 3.45 -15.94
N ARG A 135 21.54 4.59 -15.23
CA ARG A 135 21.90 4.61 -13.80
C ARG A 135 20.93 3.82 -12.94
N ALA A 136 19.61 4.01 -13.13
CA ALA A 136 18.60 3.27 -12.37
C ALA A 136 18.69 1.76 -12.60
N GLN A 137 18.91 1.32 -13.85
CA GLN A 137 19.13 -0.09 -14.18
C GLN A 137 20.35 -0.66 -13.44
N GLN A 138 21.48 0.07 -13.46
CA GLN A 138 22.71 -0.37 -12.80
C GLN A 138 22.54 -0.47 -11.28
N THR A 139 21.92 0.54 -10.66
CA THR A 139 21.62 0.51 -9.21
C THR A 139 20.70 -0.65 -8.84
N ASN A 140 19.67 -0.92 -9.65
CA ASN A 140 18.79 -2.05 -9.43
C ASN A 140 19.51 -3.40 -9.58
N LEU A 141 20.40 -3.53 -10.57
CA LEU A 141 21.24 -4.72 -10.74
C LEU A 141 22.14 -4.96 -9.52
N GLU A 142 22.81 -3.91 -9.04
CA GLU A 142 23.66 -3.98 -7.84
C GLU A 142 22.85 -4.41 -6.62
N TYR A 143 21.66 -3.85 -6.41
CA TYR A 143 20.76 -4.26 -5.34
C TYR A 143 20.37 -5.74 -5.43
N LEU A 144 19.99 -6.22 -6.62
CA LEU A 144 19.62 -7.62 -6.83
C LEU A 144 20.79 -8.58 -6.54
N LEU A 145 22.01 -8.19 -6.90
CA LEU A 145 23.21 -8.98 -6.64
C LEU A 145 23.66 -8.97 -5.17
N MET A 146 23.19 -8.02 -4.36
CA MET A 146 23.44 -8.01 -2.91
C MET A 146 22.56 -8.99 -2.15
N LEU A 147 21.49 -9.51 -2.75
CA LEU A 147 20.55 -10.41 -2.09
C LEU A 147 21.10 -11.83 -2.01
N ASP A 148 20.98 -12.43 -0.83
CA ASP A 148 21.36 -13.82 -0.58
C ASP A 148 20.25 -14.75 -1.07
N VAL A 149 20.59 -15.54 -2.09
CA VAL A 149 19.67 -16.47 -2.75
C VAL A 149 19.12 -17.50 -1.78
N ASP A 150 19.93 -18.01 -0.85
CA ASP A 150 19.48 -19.05 0.10
C ASP A 150 18.41 -18.50 1.06
N ARG A 151 18.51 -17.22 1.42
CA ARG A 151 17.53 -16.53 2.25
C ARG A 151 16.26 -16.16 1.48
N LEU A 152 16.37 -15.80 0.20
CA LEU A 152 15.21 -15.49 -0.66
C LEU A 152 14.32 -16.71 -0.89
N ILE A 153 14.92 -17.88 -1.14
CA ILE A 153 14.16 -19.12 -1.42
C ILE A 153 13.83 -19.92 -0.14
N TRP A 154 14.12 -19.36 1.04
CA TRP A 154 13.93 -20.02 2.32
C TRP A 154 12.48 -20.48 2.52
N SER A 155 11.51 -19.63 2.19
CA SER A 155 10.07 -19.90 2.35
C SER A 155 9.59 -21.03 1.44
N PHE A 156 10.08 -21.10 0.20
CA PHE A 156 9.79 -22.18 -0.75
C PHE A 156 10.34 -23.51 -0.25
N ARG A 157 11.61 -23.54 0.17
CA ARG A 157 12.24 -24.74 0.74
C ARG A 157 11.49 -25.22 1.99
N LYS A 158 11.12 -24.30 2.89
CA LYS A 158 10.36 -24.63 4.10
C LYS A 158 9.02 -25.27 3.79
N THR A 159 8.29 -24.69 2.82
CA THR A 159 6.97 -25.18 2.39
C THR A 159 7.07 -26.54 1.69
N ALA A 160 8.14 -26.78 0.93
CA ALA A 160 8.41 -28.06 0.29
C ALA A 160 8.96 -29.14 1.25
N GLY A 161 9.17 -28.83 2.54
CA GLY A 161 9.76 -29.77 3.50
C GLY A 161 11.25 -30.04 3.28
N LEU A 162 11.96 -29.15 2.57
CA LEU A 162 13.39 -29.27 2.30
C LEU A 162 14.23 -28.58 3.38
N SER A 163 15.54 -28.86 3.40
CA SER A 163 16.50 -28.16 4.28
C SER A 163 16.55 -26.67 3.94
N THR A 164 16.43 -25.82 4.96
CA THR A 164 16.43 -24.36 4.83
C THR A 164 17.70 -23.76 5.45
N PRO A 165 18.82 -23.65 4.70
CA PRO A 165 20.02 -23.01 5.21
C PRO A 165 19.77 -21.52 5.48
N GLY A 166 20.43 -20.99 6.51
CA GLY A 166 20.33 -19.58 6.90
C GLY A 166 18.99 -19.18 7.54
N THR A 167 18.75 -17.88 7.62
CA THR A 167 17.52 -17.29 8.17
C THR A 167 16.76 -16.55 7.07
N PRO A 168 15.42 -16.59 7.06
CA PRO A 168 14.65 -15.84 6.08
C PRO A 168 14.92 -14.34 6.20
N TYR A 169 14.58 -13.59 5.15
CA TYR A 169 14.50 -12.14 5.26
C TYR A 169 13.35 -11.73 6.20
N GLY A 170 13.46 -10.53 6.78
CA GLY A 170 12.42 -9.99 7.65
C GLY A 170 11.29 -9.32 6.86
N GLY A 171 10.52 -8.47 7.54
CA GLY A 171 9.44 -7.72 6.90
C GLY A 171 8.42 -8.66 6.25
N TRP A 172 8.08 -8.42 4.99
CA TRP A 172 7.10 -9.21 4.26
C TRP A 172 7.57 -10.63 3.90
N GLU A 173 8.88 -10.89 3.96
CA GLU A 173 9.48 -12.21 3.74
C GLU A 173 9.66 -13.04 5.03
N GLY A 174 9.17 -12.51 6.16
CA GLY A 174 9.23 -13.19 7.44
C GLY A 174 8.52 -14.56 7.41
N PRO A 175 8.98 -15.53 8.21
CA PRO A 175 8.43 -16.89 8.20
C PRO A 175 6.96 -16.93 8.60
N GLU A 176 6.54 -16.00 9.45
CA GLU A 176 5.18 -15.87 9.97
C GLU A 176 4.30 -14.90 9.15
N VAL A 177 4.72 -14.54 7.93
CA VAL A 177 3.98 -13.59 7.07
C VAL A 177 3.40 -14.30 5.86
N GLU A 178 2.13 -14.04 5.55
CA GLU A 178 1.44 -14.67 4.39
C GLU A 178 2.01 -14.27 3.04
N LEU A 179 2.60 -13.07 2.93
CA LEU A 179 3.17 -12.54 1.69
C LEU A 179 4.57 -13.09 1.35
N ARG A 180 5.16 -13.91 2.24
CA ARG A 180 6.50 -14.46 2.02
C ARG A 180 6.57 -15.21 0.69
N GLY A 181 7.62 -14.97 -0.07
CA GLY A 181 7.84 -15.51 -1.41
C GLY A 181 7.28 -14.67 -2.55
N HIS A 182 6.44 -13.67 -2.28
CA HIS A 182 5.93 -12.77 -3.34
C HIS A 182 7.03 -11.88 -3.94
N PHE A 183 8.05 -11.52 -3.15
CA PHE A 183 9.14 -10.70 -3.68
C PHE A 183 10.01 -11.46 -4.70
N VAL A 184 10.18 -12.77 -4.53
CA VAL A 184 11.07 -13.57 -5.37
C VAL A 184 10.35 -14.28 -6.53
N GLY A 185 9.05 -14.59 -6.40
CA GLY A 185 8.25 -15.35 -7.37
C GLY A 185 7.30 -14.48 -8.15
#